data_AF-F8MLJ4-F1
#
_entry.id   AF-F8MLJ4-F1
#
_cell.length_a   1.000
_cell.length_b   1.000
_cell.length_c   1.000
_cell.angle_alpha   90.00
_cell.angle_beta   90.00
_cell.angle_gamma   90.00
#
_symmetry.space_group_name_H-M   'P 1'
#
loop_
_entity.id
_entity.type
_entity.pdbx_description
1 polymer ?
#
loop_
_entity_poly.entity_id
_entity_poly.type
_entity_poly.pdbx_seq_one_letter_code
_entity_poly.pdbx_strand_id
1 'polypeptide(L)'
;MSFDTILPPYNASDPTARFLASSCLDFLLIELVPMAYRITNQLDSSSAEPSASSVGDDAQRGGGGGGGGGSVTGSVSAKKMDEDEERDAVFARLEGLGYRVGQGLVERFSRDRPRFNDTLDVIKFLCKDLWTLVFRKQVDNLKTNHRGVYVLTDNSFRPLSRMSAETSSQAIARAQPFLWFPCGVVRGALAAMGITATVTAESSELPAAVFQIKTVKTQN
;
A
#
# COMPACT_ATOMS: atom_id res chain seq x y z
N MET A 1 -18.53 31.31 -12.15
CA MET A 1 -17.56 30.73 -11.19
C MET A 1 -16.39 30.21 -11.96
N SER A 2 -15.23 30.85 -11.87
CA SER A 2 -13.98 30.23 -12.30
C SER A 2 -13.66 29.08 -11.34
N PHE A 3 -13.35 27.91 -11.88
CA PHE A 3 -12.63 26.89 -11.12
C PHE A 3 -11.15 27.26 -11.23
N ASP A 4 -10.76 28.35 -10.56
CA ASP A 4 -9.36 28.72 -10.46
C ASP A 4 -8.59 27.55 -9.85
N THR A 5 -7.62 27.04 -10.61
CA THR A 5 -6.83 25.88 -10.22
C THR A 5 -6.11 26.24 -8.93
N ILE A 6 -6.56 25.69 -7.80
CA ILE A 6 -5.94 25.93 -6.49
C ILE A 6 -4.46 25.60 -6.66
N LEU A 7 -3.62 26.64 -6.54
CA LEU A 7 -2.20 26.54 -6.80
C LEU A 7 -1.63 25.38 -5.98
N PRO A 8 -0.73 24.57 -6.55
CA PRO A 8 -0.24 23.39 -5.86
C PRO A 8 0.38 23.82 -4.51
N PRO A 9 0.31 23.00 -3.45
CA PRO A 9 0.57 23.46 -2.07
C PRO A 9 1.99 23.95 -1.75
N TYR A 10 2.86 24.00 -2.76
CA TYR A 10 4.08 24.79 -2.80
C TYR A 10 3.72 26.26 -3.05
N ASN A 11 3.09 26.92 -2.08
CA ASN A 11 3.13 28.37 -2.05
C ASN A 11 4.60 28.79 -1.98
N ALA A 12 5.04 29.71 -2.85
CA ALA A 12 6.43 30.21 -2.88
C ALA A 12 6.79 31.10 -1.66
N SER A 13 6.06 30.92 -0.56
CA SER A 13 6.10 31.66 0.69
C SER A 13 6.08 30.75 1.93
N ASP A 14 6.18 29.42 1.79
CA ASP A 14 6.59 28.51 2.88
C ASP A 14 8.12 28.43 2.91
N PRO A 15 8.81 29.11 3.87
CA PRO A 15 10.27 29.10 3.96
C PRO A 15 10.83 27.74 4.45
N THR A 16 9.96 26.79 4.81
CA THR A 16 10.34 25.42 5.19
C THR A 16 10.16 24.40 4.06
N ALA A 17 9.60 24.81 2.92
CA ALA A 17 9.35 23.95 1.78
C ALA A 17 10.65 23.38 1.18
N ARG A 18 10.86 22.07 1.34
CA ARG A 18 11.98 21.34 0.74
C ARG A 18 11.56 20.74 -0.60
N PHE A 19 12.26 21.12 -1.66
CA PHE A 19 12.07 20.57 -3.00
C PHE A 19 13.00 19.38 -3.25
N LEU A 20 12.49 18.35 -3.93
CA LEU A 20 13.22 17.15 -4.34
C LEU A 20 12.98 16.92 -5.84
N ALA A 21 13.91 16.25 -6.51
CA ALA A 21 13.73 15.86 -7.91
C ALA A 21 12.55 14.87 -8.04
N SER A 22 11.71 15.03 -9.05
CA SER A 22 10.57 14.14 -9.29
C SER A 22 10.97 12.69 -9.51
N SER A 23 12.15 12.45 -10.07
CA SER A 23 12.75 11.12 -10.23
C SER A 23 12.97 10.39 -8.90
N CYS A 24 13.14 11.10 -7.78
CA CYS A 24 13.25 10.47 -6.46
C CYS A 24 11.96 9.73 -6.06
N LEU A 25 10.79 10.27 -6.41
CA LEU A 25 9.51 9.59 -6.21
C LEU A 25 9.35 8.42 -7.18
N ASP A 26 9.76 8.60 -8.43
CA ASP A 26 9.69 7.54 -9.46
C ASP A 26 10.52 6.32 -9.06
N PHE A 27 11.77 6.52 -8.63
CA PHE A 27 12.63 5.44 -8.13
C PHE A 27 12.11 4.84 -6.82
N LEU A 28 11.57 5.65 -5.90
CA LEU A 28 11.00 5.16 -4.65
C LEU A 28 9.82 4.22 -4.91
N LEU A 29 8.92 4.55 -5.84
CA LEU A 29 7.77 3.71 -6.20
C LEU A 29 8.17 2.41 -6.91
N ILE A 30 9.26 2.43 -7.69
CA ILE A 30 9.84 1.23 -8.31
C ILE A 30 10.43 0.28 -7.25
N GLU A 31 11.22 0.81 -6.31
CA GLU A 31 11.85 0.00 -5.26
C GLU A 31 10.91 -0.41 -4.11
N LEU A 32 9.76 0.26 -3.97
CA LEU A 32 8.79 0.00 -2.90
C LEU A 32 8.36 -1.48 -2.83
N VAL A 33 8.06 -2.08 -3.99
CA VAL A 33 7.61 -3.47 -4.10
C VAL A 33 8.74 -4.46 -3.79
N PRO A 34 9.90 -4.44 -4.48
CA PRO A 34 11.05 -5.29 -4.11
C PRO A 34 11.50 -5.15 -2.66
N MET A 35 11.42 -3.94 -2.09
CA MET A 35 11.77 -3.69 -0.69
C MET A 35 10.76 -4.33 0.27
N ALA A 36 9.46 -4.27 -0.02
CA ALA A 36 8.45 -4.90 0.82
C ALA A 36 8.58 -6.43 0.83
N TYR A 37 8.80 -7.07 -0.32
CA TYR A 37 9.13 -8.51 -0.42
C TYR A 37 10.39 -8.85 0.38
N ARG A 38 11.48 -8.08 0.24
CA ARG A 38 12.72 -8.28 1.01
C ARG A 38 12.50 -8.18 2.52
N ILE A 39 11.69 -7.22 3.00
CA ILE A 39 11.40 -7.04 4.43
C ILE A 39 10.50 -8.15 4.96
N THR A 40 9.49 -8.61 4.21
CA THR A 40 8.64 -9.74 4.62
C THR A 40 9.46 -11.02 4.82
N ASN A 41 10.33 -11.36 3.87
CA ASN A 41 11.19 -12.55 3.98
C ASN A 41 12.26 -12.43 5.07
N GLN A 42 12.78 -11.23 5.33
CA GLN A 42 13.65 -11.00 6.50
C GLN A 42 12.90 -11.25 7.82
N LEU A 43 11.64 -10.84 7.91
CA LEU A 43 10.83 -11.07 9.11
C LEU A 43 10.51 -12.55 9.31
N ASP A 44 10.09 -13.29 8.25
CA ASP A 44 9.90 -14.75 8.30
C ASP A 44 11.14 -15.46 8.85
N SER A 45 12.31 -15.18 8.27
CA SER A 45 13.59 -15.75 8.72
C SER A 45 13.94 -15.37 10.18
N SER A 46 13.59 -14.16 10.63
CA SER A 46 13.82 -13.74 12.02
C SER A 46 12.86 -14.39 13.02
N SER A 47 11.68 -14.82 12.59
CA SER A 47 10.76 -15.64 13.40
C SER A 47 11.06 -17.14 13.38
N ALA A 48 11.91 -17.60 12.44
CA ALA A 48 12.37 -18.98 12.36
C ALA A 48 13.59 -19.27 13.26
N GLU A 49 14.35 -18.25 13.67
CA GLU A 49 15.46 -18.36 14.62
C GLU A 49 14.93 -18.62 16.06
N PRO A 50 15.22 -19.78 16.69
CA PRO A 50 14.82 -20.02 18.07
C PRO A 50 15.65 -19.15 19.03
N SER A 51 14.98 -18.35 19.85
CA SER A 51 15.59 -17.33 20.71
C SER A 51 16.54 -17.91 21.78
N ALA A 52 17.83 -17.95 21.49
CA ALA A 52 18.87 -18.61 22.29
C ALA A 52 19.52 -17.70 23.36
N SER A 53 18.74 -17.22 24.34
CA SER A 53 19.20 -16.66 25.64
C SER A 53 17.99 -16.31 26.53
N SER A 54 17.97 -16.38 27.87
CA SER A 54 18.86 -16.91 28.94
C SER A 54 18.02 -16.89 30.27
N VAL A 55 18.42 -17.25 31.49
CA VAL A 55 19.69 -17.54 32.21
C VAL A 55 19.38 -18.57 33.33
N GLY A 56 20.35 -19.34 33.86
CA GLY A 56 20.22 -19.91 35.22
C GLY A 56 21.04 -21.18 35.52
N ASP A 57 21.84 -21.12 36.59
CA ASP A 57 22.65 -22.21 37.17
C ASP A 57 21.86 -22.94 38.29
N ASP A 58 22.01 -24.27 38.43
CA ASP A 58 22.02 -25.00 39.71
C ASP A 58 22.50 -26.46 39.49
N ALA A 59 22.82 -27.21 40.55
CA ALA A 59 23.69 -28.38 40.49
C ALA A 59 23.19 -29.67 41.18
N GLN A 60 23.66 -30.80 40.63
CA GLN A 60 23.96 -32.06 41.33
C GLN A 60 22.82 -32.91 41.94
N ARG A 61 22.38 -33.94 41.19
CA ARG A 61 22.02 -35.34 41.57
C ARG A 61 21.30 -36.02 40.39
N GLY A 62 21.48 -37.29 40.04
CA GLY A 62 22.47 -38.28 40.46
C GLY A 62 22.01 -39.73 40.18
N GLY A 63 22.81 -40.52 39.46
CA GLY A 63 22.72 -42.00 39.44
C GLY A 63 21.90 -42.68 38.32
N GLY A 64 22.62 -43.30 37.37
CA GLY A 64 22.40 -44.67 36.88
C GLY A 64 21.16 -45.05 36.04
N GLY A 65 21.39 -45.77 34.95
CA GLY A 65 20.35 -46.52 34.20
C GLY A 65 20.42 -46.30 32.69
N GLY A 66 20.66 -47.38 31.93
CA GLY A 66 20.68 -47.34 30.46
C GLY A 66 19.45 -48.01 29.85
N GLY A 67 19.04 -47.55 28.67
CA GLY A 67 17.95 -48.14 27.88
C GLY A 67 17.69 -47.28 26.64
N GLY A 68 17.87 -47.85 25.44
CA GLY A 68 17.68 -47.13 24.18
C GLY A 68 16.21 -47.10 23.74
N GLY A 69 15.76 -45.99 23.17
CA GLY A 69 14.41 -45.87 22.62
C GLY A 69 14.19 -44.59 21.81
N GLY A 70 14.09 -44.74 20.47
CA GLY A 70 13.48 -43.79 19.55
C GLY A 70 13.72 -42.29 19.78
N SER A 71 14.88 -41.77 19.36
CA SER A 71 15.04 -40.32 19.19
C SER A 71 14.21 -39.85 18.00
N VAL A 72 12.93 -39.55 18.25
CA VAL A 72 12.10 -38.77 17.32
C VAL A 72 12.52 -37.32 17.48
N THR A 73 13.68 -36.96 16.90
CA THR A 73 13.98 -35.57 16.54
C THR A 73 12.95 -35.16 15.50
N GLY A 74 11.81 -34.66 15.96
CA GLY A 74 10.85 -34.00 15.12
C GLY A 74 11.55 -32.83 14.45
N SER A 75 11.83 -32.96 13.16
CA SER A 75 12.28 -31.85 12.34
C SER A 75 11.14 -30.84 12.28
N VAL A 76 11.14 -29.90 13.22
CA VAL A 76 10.54 -28.58 13.03
C VAL A 76 11.36 -27.87 11.97
N SER A 77 11.22 -28.36 10.74
CA SER A 77 11.54 -27.63 9.53
C SER A 77 10.76 -26.33 9.64
N ALA A 78 11.47 -25.21 9.78
CA ALA A 78 10.85 -23.89 9.82
C ALA A 78 9.90 -23.80 8.62
N LYS A 79 8.59 -23.69 8.89
CA LYS A 79 7.57 -23.70 7.85
C LYS A 79 7.61 -22.34 7.16
N LYS A 80 8.55 -22.22 6.21
CA LYS A 80 8.67 -21.09 5.27
C LYS A 80 7.26 -20.70 4.83
N MET A 81 6.96 -19.41 4.89
CA MET A 81 5.65 -18.90 4.47
C MET A 81 5.29 -19.39 3.07
N ASP A 82 4.03 -19.73 2.88
CA ASP A 82 3.47 -20.08 1.58
C ASP A 82 3.44 -18.84 0.66
N GLU A 83 3.41 -19.01 -0.66
CA GLU A 83 3.46 -17.89 -1.60
C GLU A 83 2.27 -16.93 -1.42
N ASP A 84 1.11 -17.47 -1.01
CA ASP A 84 -0.06 -16.68 -0.63
C ASP A 84 0.09 -15.95 0.72
N GLU A 85 0.74 -16.57 1.71
CA GLU A 85 1.02 -15.95 3.01
C GLU A 85 2.01 -14.79 2.84
N GLU A 86 3.06 -14.95 2.02
CA GLU A 86 4.02 -13.89 1.67
C GLU A 86 3.30 -12.74 0.92
N ARG A 87 2.47 -13.08 -0.07
CA ARG A 87 1.71 -12.13 -0.89
C ARG A 87 0.77 -11.26 -0.06
N ASP A 88 0.02 -11.86 0.87
CA ASP A 88 -0.90 -11.13 1.74
C ASP A 88 -0.15 -10.25 2.77
N ALA A 89 1.00 -10.70 3.27
CA ALA A 89 1.86 -9.90 4.14
C ALA A 89 2.46 -8.68 3.42
N VAL A 90 2.87 -8.83 2.15
CA VAL A 90 3.34 -7.72 1.31
C VAL A 90 2.18 -6.79 0.94
N PHE A 91 0.99 -7.31 0.66
CA PHE A 91 -0.23 -6.51 0.46
C PHE A 91 -0.51 -5.63 1.69
N ALA A 92 -0.62 -6.22 2.89
CA ALA A 92 -0.89 -5.48 4.11
C ALA A 92 0.18 -4.41 4.40
N ARG A 93 1.45 -4.71 4.10
CA ARG A 93 2.57 -3.75 4.24
C ARG A 93 2.47 -2.57 3.27
N LEU A 94 2.24 -2.82 1.98
CA LEU A 94 2.19 -1.77 0.96
C LEU A 94 0.91 -0.92 1.08
N GLU A 95 -0.23 -1.56 1.34
CA GLU A 95 -1.51 -0.90 1.57
C GLU A 95 -1.45 -0.04 2.85
N GLY A 96 -0.91 -0.57 3.96
CA GLY A 96 -0.77 0.17 5.22
C GLY A 96 0.20 1.36 5.13
N LEU A 97 1.29 1.24 4.35
CA LEU A 97 2.16 2.38 4.03
C LEU A 97 1.41 3.45 3.22
N GLY A 98 0.66 3.04 2.20
CA GLY A 98 -0.19 3.92 1.41
C GLY A 98 -1.24 4.64 2.25
N TYR A 99 -1.91 3.91 3.14
CA TYR A 99 -2.96 4.41 4.02
C TYR A 99 -2.47 5.58 4.88
N ARG A 100 -1.31 5.43 5.54
CA ARG A 100 -0.72 6.49 6.37
C ARG A 100 -0.31 7.71 5.55
N VAL A 101 0.18 7.51 4.32
CA VAL A 101 0.46 8.61 3.38
C VAL A 101 -0.83 9.31 2.98
N GLY A 102 -1.89 8.57 2.62
CA GLY A 102 -3.19 9.11 2.24
C GLY A 102 -3.80 10.02 3.31
N GLN A 103 -3.74 9.62 4.58
CA GLN A 103 -4.20 10.45 5.71
C GLN A 103 -3.43 11.78 5.79
N GLY A 104 -2.10 11.73 5.90
CA GLY A 104 -1.26 12.94 6.06
C GLY A 104 -1.28 13.88 4.85
N LEU A 105 -1.51 13.35 3.64
CA LEU A 105 -1.75 14.18 2.45
C LEU A 105 -3.08 14.93 2.54
N VAL A 106 -4.15 14.29 2.99
CA VAL A 106 -5.45 14.98 3.18
C VAL A 106 -5.35 16.04 4.26
N GLU A 107 -4.83 15.69 5.45
CA GLU A 107 -4.70 16.62 6.58
C GLU A 107 -3.98 17.93 6.20
N ARG A 108 -2.95 17.85 5.33
CA ARG A 108 -2.25 19.04 4.83
C ARG A 108 -2.99 19.77 3.70
N PHE A 109 -3.69 19.06 2.81
CA PHE A 109 -4.14 19.60 1.50
C PHE A 109 -5.65 19.75 1.31
N SER A 110 -6.48 19.30 2.25
CA SER A 110 -7.89 19.68 2.36
C SER A 110 -8.13 20.89 3.29
N ARG A 111 -7.11 21.31 4.06
CA ARG A 111 -7.22 22.34 5.12
C ARG A 111 -7.91 23.62 4.67
N ASP A 112 -7.44 24.20 3.58
CA ASP A 112 -7.86 25.53 3.11
C ASP A 112 -8.98 25.46 2.06
N ARG A 113 -9.70 24.33 1.99
CA ARG A 113 -10.80 24.11 1.04
C ARG A 113 -12.17 24.32 1.69
N PRO A 114 -13.19 24.71 0.91
CA PRO A 114 -14.58 24.58 1.33
C PRO A 114 -14.88 23.15 1.79
N ARG A 115 -15.68 23.02 2.86
CA ARG A 115 -16.07 21.73 3.44
C ARG A 115 -16.78 20.87 2.38
N PHE A 116 -16.38 19.61 2.23
CA PHE A 116 -17.05 18.68 1.35
C PHE A 116 -18.50 18.45 1.80
N ASN A 117 -19.45 18.54 0.86
CA ASN A 117 -20.88 18.41 1.15
C ASN A 117 -21.38 16.97 1.01
N ASP A 118 -20.77 16.19 0.10
CA ASP A 118 -21.12 14.79 -0.14
C ASP A 118 -19.90 13.93 -0.51
N THR A 119 -20.14 12.61 -0.59
CA THR A 119 -19.17 11.60 -1.02
C THR A 119 -18.64 11.88 -2.43
N LEU A 120 -19.45 12.45 -3.33
CA LEU A 120 -19.06 12.69 -4.71
C LEU A 120 -18.05 13.84 -4.83
N ASP A 121 -18.20 14.91 -4.07
CA ASP A 121 -17.22 16.01 -3.97
C ASP A 121 -15.86 15.52 -3.44
N VAL A 122 -15.85 14.63 -2.46
CA VAL A 122 -14.62 13.96 -2.01
C VAL A 122 -13.99 13.14 -3.14
N ILE A 123 -14.78 12.34 -3.87
CA ILE A 123 -14.27 11.55 -4.99
C ILE A 123 -13.73 12.45 -6.12
N LYS A 124 -14.36 13.60 -6.40
CA LYS A 124 -13.85 14.61 -7.35
C LYS A 124 -12.48 15.15 -6.92
N PHE A 125 -12.31 15.48 -5.63
CA PHE A 125 -11.04 15.92 -5.05
C PHE A 125 -9.95 14.85 -5.16
N LEU A 126 -10.28 13.58 -4.91
CA LEU A 126 -9.33 12.48 -5.09
C LEU A 126 -8.88 12.36 -6.56
N CYS A 127 -9.81 12.37 -7.51
CA CYS A 127 -9.52 12.25 -8.94
C CYS A 127 -8.71 13.41 -9.53
N LYS A 128 -8.90 14.63 -9.00
CA LYS A 128 -8.25 15.84 -9.53
C LYS A 128 -7.00 16.22 -8.75
N ASP A 129 -7.13 16.39 -7.45
CA ASP A 129 -6.12 17.05 -6.62
C ASP A 129 -5.13 16.04 -6.03
N LEU A 130 -5.62 14.99 -5.36
CA LEU A 130 -4.74 13.98 -4.77
C LEU A 130 -4.00 13.20 -5.87
N TRP A 131 -4.68 12.82 -6.96
CA TRP A 131 -4.04 12.14 -8.10
C TRP A 131 -2.95 13.02 -8.74
N THR A 132 -3.22 14.32 -8.94
CA THR A 132 -2.22 15.24 -9.51
C THR A 132 -1.04 15.43 -8.56
N LEU A 133 -1.26 15.47 -7.24
CA LEU A 133 -0.21 15.65 -6.26
C LEU A 133 0.72 14.43 -6.18
N VAL A 134 0.18 13.21 -6.22
CA VAL A 134 0.95 11.96 -6.09
C VAL A 134 1.52 11.49 -7.43
N PHE A 135 0.70 11.47 -8.50
CA PHE A 135 1.05 10.87 -9.80
C PHE A 135 1.32 11.89 -10.92
N ARG A 136 1.25 13.20 -10.63
CA ARG A 136 1.48 14.32 -11.57
C ARG A 136 0.47 14.39 -12.73
N LYS A 137 -0.72 13.79 -12.57
CA LYS A 137 -1.80 13.69 -13.57
C LYS A 137 -3.17 13.65 -12.88
N GLN A 138 -4.25 14.07 -13.53
CA GLN A 138 -5.62 13.76 -13.09
C GLN A 138 -6.04 12.36 -13.55
N VAL A 139 -7.00 11.74 -12.88
CA VAL A 139 -7.64 10.49 -13.35
C VAL A 139 -8.38 10.75 -14.67
N ASP A 140 -8.20 9.91 -15.70
CA ASP A 140 -8.79 10.13 -17.02
C ASP A 140 -10.32 9.94 -17.02
N ASN A 141 -10.81 8.91 -16.32
CA ASN A 141 -12.23 8.58 -16.28
C ASN A 141 -12.69 8.26 -14.85
N LEU A 142 -13.86 8.79 -14.48
CA LEU A 142 -14.58 8.45 -13.27
C LEU A 142 -15.99 7.94 -13.64
N LYS A 143 -16.27 6.68 -13.33
CA LYS A 143 -17.61 6.09 -13.40
C LYS A 143 -18.16 5.96 -11.98
N THR A 144 -19.46 6.22 -11.80
CA THR A 144 -20.09 6.29 -10.46
C THR A 144 -21.42 5.55 -10.45
N ASN A 145 -21.82 5.03 -9.29
CA ASN A 145 -23.08 4.33 -9.10
C ASN A 145 -23.79 4.85 -7.82
N HIS A 146 -25.12 5.02 -7.88
CA HIS A 146 -25.99 5.41 -6.75
C HIS A 146 -25.88 4.46 -5.53
N ARG A 147 -25.30 3.28 -5.71
CA ARG A 147 -24.99 2.31 -4.65
C ARG A 147 -23.71 2.60 -3.85
N GLY A 148 -23.00 3.70 -4.11
CA GLY A 148 -21.72 4.01 -3.44
C GLY A 148 -20.53 3.23 -4.00
N VAL A 149 -20.53 2.99 -5.32
CA VAL A 149 -19.41 2.36 -6.03
C VAL A 149 -18.87 3.34 -7.06
N TYR A 150 -17.55 3.55 -7.03
CA TYR A 150 -16.83 4.45 -7.92
C TYR A 150 -15.71 3.67 -8.60
N VAL A 151 -15.50 3.91 -9.89
CA VAL A 151 -14.44 3.28 -10.68
C VAL A 151 -13.64 4.38 -11.34
N LEU A 152 -12.38 4.49 -10.95
CA LEU A 152 -11.39 5.43 -11.44
C LEU A 152 -10.52 4.68 -12.45
N THR A 153 -10.24 5.28 -13.61
CA THR A 153 -9.35 4.70 -14.62
C THR A 153 -8.26 5.69 -14.98
N ASP A 154 -7.02 5.24 -14.88
CA ASP A 154 -5.84 5.93 -15.41
C ASP A 154 -5.28 5.08 -16.55
N ASN A 155 -5.44 5.57 -17.78
CA ASN A 155 -5.01 4.92 -19.02
C ASN A 155 -3.48 4.94 -19.20
N SER A 156 -2.74 5.64 -18.32
CA SER A 156 -1.29 5.79 -18.40
C SER A 156 -0.70 5.92 -17.01
N PHE A 157 -1.02 4.96 -16.14
CA PHE A 157 -0.69 5.00 -14.72
C PHE A 157 0.83 4.96 -14.54
N ARG A 158 1.38 6.11 -14.14
CA ARG A 158 2.80 6.44 -14.25
C ARG A 158 3.76 5.43 -13.57
N PRO A 159 3.44 4.81 -12.41
CA PRO A 159 4.27 3.74 -11.82
C PRO A 159 4.48 2.51 -12.72
N LEU A 160 3.49 2.17 -13.57
CA LEU A 160 3.57 1.02 -14.49
C LEU A 160 4.28 1.34 -15.81
N SER A 161 4.48 2.63 -16.13
CA SER A 161 4.95 3.11 -17.44
C SER A 161 6.36 2.66 -17.87
N ARG A 162 7.13 2.05 -16.96
CA ARG A 162 8.46 1.47 -17.23
C ARG A 162 8.53 -0.04 -17.04
N MET A 163 7.41 -0.70 -16.79
CA MET A 163 7.37 -2.15 -16.67
C MET A 163 7.49 -2.81 -18.06
N SER A 164 8.32 -3.84 -18.14
CA SER A 164 8.49 -4.68 -19.32
C SER A 164 8.59 -6.15 -18.86
N ALA A 165 7.99 -7.05 -19.65
CA ALA A 165 8.12 -8.49 -19.49
C ALA A 165 7.95 -9.17 -20.85
N GLU A 166 8.41 -10.41 -20.94
CA GLU A 166 8.39 -11.23 -22.15
C GLU A 166 6.97 -11.59 -22.64
N THR A 167 5.95 -11.47 -21.79
CA THR A 167 4.54 -11.67 -22.15
C THR A 167 3.64 -10.76 -21.32
N SER A 168 2.56 -10.25 -21.93
CA SER A 168 1.60 -9.36 -21.28
C SER A 168 0.99 -9.94 -19.99
N SER A 169 0.70 -11.24 -19.96
CA SER A 169 0.21 -11.94 -18.77
C SER A 169 1.20 -11.90 -17.59
N GLN A 170 2.49 -12.13 -17.84
CA GLN A 170 3.54 -11.97 -16.82
C GLN A 170 3.67 -10.51 -16.39
N ALA A 171 3.53 -9.57 -17.31
CA ALA A 171 3.61 -8.14 -17.04
C ALA A 171 2.50 -7.68 -16.08
N ILE A 172 1.25 -8.12 -16.33
CA ILE A 172 0.09 -7.88 -15.48
C ILE A 172 0.26 -8.51 -14.10
N ALA A 173 0.70 -9.78 -14.03
CA ALA A 173 0.93 -10.45 -12.75
C ALA A 173 1.98 -9.72 -11.88
N ARG A 174 3.07 -9.23 -12.51
CA ARG A 174 4.11 -8.42 -11.84
C ARG A 174 3.64 -7.01 -11.50
N ALA A 175 2.62 -6.47 -12.16
CA ALA A 175 2.11 -5.12 -11.94
C ALA A 175 1.22 -5.02 -10.69
N GLN A 176 0.53 -6.10 -10.33
CA GLN A 176 -0.46 -6.09 -9.26
C GLN A 176 0.05 -5.56 -7.89
N PRO A 177 1.28 -5.91 -7.41
CA PRO A 177 1.81 -5.34 -6.17
C PRO A 177 2.03 -3.83 -6.18
N PHE A 178 2.33 -3.24 -7.35
CA PHE A 178 2.54 -1.79 -7.50
C PHE A 178 1.23 -0.99 -7.35
N LEU A 179 0.07 -1.66 -7.39
CA LEU A 179 -1.24 -1.04 -7.18
C LEU A 179 -1.65 -0.97 -5.69
N TRP A 180 -1.02 -1.75 -4.80
CA TRP A 180 -1.43 -1.84 -3.38
C TRP A 180 -1.13 -0.57 -2.58
N PHE A 181 0.03 0.05 -2.79
CA PHE A 181 0.34 1.35 -2.18
C PHE A 181 -0.61 2.47 -2.67
N PRO A 182 -0.86 2.64 -3.99
CA PRO A 182 -1.91 3.54 -4.49
C PRO A 182 -3.31 3.26 -3.93
N CYS A 183 -3.74 2.00 -3.80
CA CYS A 183 -5.00 1.65 -3.12
C CYS A 183 -5.02 2.17 -1.67
N GLY A 184 -3.93 1.98 -0.94
CA GLY A 184 -3.75 2.51 0.41
C GLY A 184 -3.87 4.02 0.46
N VAL A 185 -3.19 4.75 -0.44
CA VAL A 185 -3.26 6.22 -0.50
C VAL A 185 -4.69 6.70 -0.69
N VAL A 186 -5.47 6.06 -1.56
CA VAL A 186 -6.89 6.38 -1.76
C VAL A 186 -7.73 6.02 -0.53
N ARG A 187 -7.53 4.85 0.09
CA ARG A 187 -8.31 4.42 1.27
C ARG A 187 -8.02 5.29 2.50
N GLY A 188 -6.76 5.64 2.74
CA GLY A 188 -6.33 6.51 3.83
C GLY A 188 -6.87 7.93 3.68
N ALA A 189 -6.87 8.45 2.45
CA ALA A 189 -7.46 9.75 2.14
C ALA A 189 -8.98 9.77 2.38
N LEU A 190 -9.70 8.73 1.91
CA LEU A 190 -11.14 8.58 2.18
C LEU A 190 -11.45 8.51 3.68
N ALA A 191 -10.68 7.72 4.43
CA ALA A 191 -10.86 7.58 5.88
C ALA A 191 -10.61 8.90 6.64
N ALA A 192 -9.59 9.68 6.26
CA ALA A 192 -9.34 11.01 6.82
C ALA A 192 -10.46 12.03 6.53
N MET A 193 -11.24 11.81 5.45
CA MET A 193 -12.45 12.60 5.12
C MET A 193 -13.74 11.98 5.69
N GLY A 194 -13.65 10.98 6.57
CA GLY A 194 -14.79 10.35 7.24
C GLY A 194 -15.51 9.29 6.41
N ILE A 195 -14.96 8.85 5.26
CA ILE A 195 -15.58 7.88 4.36
C ILE A 195 -14.92 6.52 4.53
N THR A 196 -15.61 5.60 5.20
CA THR A 196 -15.22 4.20 5.26
C THR A 196 -15.42 3.55 3.89
N ALA A 197 -14.34 3.05 3.28
CA ALA A 197 -14.39 2.39 1.98
C ALA A 197 -13.37 1.26 1.86
N THR A 198 -13.66 0.28 1.00
CA THR A 198 -12.64 -0.62 0.46
C THR A 198 -12.18 -0.12 -0.91
N VAL A 199 -10.90 -0.29 -1.21
CA VAL A 199 -10.28 0.08 -2.49
C VAL A 199 -9.54 -1.14 -3.03
N THR A 200 -9.91 -1.57 -4.23
CA THR A 200 -9.29 -2.68 -4.96
C THR A 200 -8.87 -2.18 -6.33
N ALA A 201 -7.74 -2.66 -6.85
CA ALA A 201 -7.26 -2.24 -8.16
C ALA A 201 -6.70 -3.40 -8.97
N GLU A 202 -6.70 -3.22 -10.29
CA GLU A 202 -6.29 -4.20 -11.29
C GLU A 202 -5.71 -3.49 -12.53
N SER A 203 -4.98 -4.23 -13.35
CA SER A 203 -4.52 -3.79 -14.68
C SER A 203 -4.82 -4.88 -15.70
N SER A 204 -5.57 -4.53 -16.75
CA SER A 204 -5.87 -5.43 -17.87
C SER A 204 -4.90 -5.29 -19.04
N GLU A 205 -4.20 -4.16 -19.12
CA GLU A 205 -3.26 -3.77 -20.16
C GLU A 205 -2.30 -2.74 -19.57
N LEU A 206 -0.99 -2.88 -19.80
CA LEU A 206 -0.02 -1.90 -19.30
C LEU A 206 0.15 -0.75 -20.30
N PRO A 207 0.26 0.51 -19.84
CA PRO A 207 0.41 0.94 -18.45
C PRO A 207 -0.91 1.42 -17.80
N ALA A 208 -2.08 0.92 -18.21
CA ALA A 208 -3.36 1.33 -17.63
C ALA A 208 -3.63 0.65 -16.27
N ALA A 209 -4.37 1.33 -15.39
CA ALA A 209 -4.82 0.81 -14.11
C ALA A 209 -6.25 1.26 -13.79
N VAL A 210 -7.02 0.38 -13.16
CA VAL A 210 -8.41 0.61 -12.73
C VAL A 210 -8.48 0.47 -11.22
N PHE A 211 -9.05 1.48 -10.55
CA PHE A 211 -9.24 1.54 -9.10
C PHE A 211 -10.74 1.55 -8.79
N GLN A 212 -11.25 0.47 -8.18
CA GLN A 212 -12.62 0.35 -7.73
C GLN A 212 -12.72 0.68 -6.24
N ILE A 213 -13.50 1.71 -5.91
CA ILE A 213 -13.81 2.16 -4.55
C ILE A 213 -15.24 1.72 -4.22
N LYS A 214 -15.43 1.07 -3.08
CA LYS A 214 -16.75 0.69 -2.54
C LYS A 214 -16.92 1.34 -1.17
N THR A 215 -17.78 2.36 -1.08
CA THR A 215 -18.04 3.05 0.20
C THR A 215 -19.04 2.24 1.02
N VAL A 216 -18.71 2.00 2.29
CA VAL A 216 -19.64 1.44 3.27
C VAL A 216 -20.59 2.55 3.69
N LYS A 217 -21.90 2.31 3.64
CA LYS A 217 -22.87 3.22 4.27
C LYS A 217 -22.75 3.07 5.78
N THR A 218 -22.16 4.06 6.45
CA THR A 218 -22.30 4.23 7.90
C THR A 218 -23.78 4.37 8.22
N GLN A 219 -24.33 3.46 9.02
CA GLN A 219 -25.66 3.65 9.60
C GLN A 219 -25.52 4.55 10.83
N ASN A 220 -26.10 5.74 10.75
CA ASN A 220 -26.40 6.65 11.85
C ASN A 220 -27.93 6.77 11.95
#